data_AF-A0A7C5GEI6-F1
#
_entry.id   AF-A0A7C5GEI6-F1
#
_cell.length_a   1.000
_cell.length_b   1.000
_cell.length_c   1.000
_cell.angle_alpha   90.00
_cell.angle_beta   90.00
_cell.angle_gamma   90.00
#
_symmetry.space_group_name_H-M   'P 1'
#
loop_
_entity.id
_entity.type
_entity.pdbx_description
1 polymer ?
#
loop_
_entity_poly.entity_id
_entity_poly.type
_entity_poly.pdbx_seq_one_letter_code
_entity_poly.pdbx_strand_id
1 'polypeptide(L)'
;MEDIEKKIFGIIRQNAQKISLFWGLIEIDYYSKKLDNHPLFQEINAWITTRIGKSISDPIIRKFLLIKLKTWQDILIQITKYKNLQKLNNQDLYDYFKKQIENTTILYTAKWKEEENIPKDKIDSFNNLHSKRINIVLNQINHIIFSEYYPNFNSKMVAIFNAYLFVLNMTILHAEQCFSWKKS
;
A
#
# COMPACT_ATOMS: atom_id res chain seq x y z
N MET A 1 -27.48 -16.26 16.02
CA MET A 1 -26.19 -16.06 15.33
C MET A 1 -26.26 -14.91 14.32
N GLU A 2 -27.34 -14.78 13.54
CA GLU A 2 -27.54 -13.70 12.55
C GLU A 2 -27.50 -12.26 13.10
N ASP A 3 -27.91 -12.04 14.36
CA ASP A 3 -27.96 -10.68 14.95
C ASP A 3 -26.59 -10.12 15.34
N ILE A 4 -25.61 -10.99 15.62
CA ILE A 4 -24.24 -10.57 15.97
C ILE A 4 -23.50 -10.17 14.70
N GLU A 5 -23.67 -10.93 13.61
CA GLU A 5 -23.09 -10.60 12.31
C GLU A 5 -23.66 -9.29 11.77
N LYS A 6 -24.98 -9.07 11.83
CA LYS A 6 -25.59 -7.78 11.43
C LYS A 6 -25.07 -6.60 12.26
N LYS A 7 -24.82 -6.79 13.57
CA LYS A 7 -24.19 -5.77 14.42
C LYS A 7 -22.74 -5.50 14.05
N ILE A 8 -21.96 -6.55 13.77
CA ILE A 8 -20.55 -6.42 13.33
C ILE A 8 -20.46 -5.73 11.97
N PHE A 9 -21.29 -6.12 11.00
CA PHE A 9 -21.37 -5.48 9.69
C PHE A 9 -21.89 -4.04 9.77
N GLY A 10 -22.83 -3.75 10.69
CA GLY A 10 -23.29 -2.39 10.97
C GLY A 10 -22.18 -1.49 11.55
N ILE A 11 -21.35 -2.03 12.45
CA ILE A 11 -20.19 -1.34 13.02
C ILE A 11 -19.10 -1.13 11.96
N ILE A 12 -18.84 -2.12 11.09
CA ILE A 12 -17.90 -2.01 9.97
C ILE A 12 -18.40 -0.97 8.95
N ARG A 13 -19.71 -0.91 8.66
CA ARG A 13 -20.34 0.07 7.76
C ARG A 13 -20.28 1.49 8.32
N GLN A 14 -20.61 1.68 9.61
CA GLN A 14 -20.48 2.98 10.28
C GLN A 14 -19.01 3.41 10.41
N ASN A 15 -18.10 2.47 10.61
CA ASN A 15 -16.68 2.75 10.62
C ASN A 15 -16.13 3.01 9.22
N ALA A 16 -16.65 2.43 8.14
CA ALA A 16 -16.22 2.76 6.77
C ALA A 16 -16.54 4.23 6.43
N GLN A 17 -17.68 4.75 6.89
CA GLN A 17 -18.02 6.19 6.77
C GLN A 17 -17.19 7.08 7.70
N LYS A 18 -16.86 6.63 8.92
CA LYS A 18 -15.95 7.37 9.83
C LYS A 18 -14.47 7.29 9.44
N ILE A 19 -14.06 6.21 8.82
CA ILE A 19 -12.75 6.02 8.19
C ILE A 19 -12.66 7.06 7.07
N SER A 20 -13.68 7.21 6.22
CA SER A 20 -13.80 8.33 5.27
C SER A 20 -13.63 9.73 5.90
N LEU A 21 -14.08 9.95 7.14
CA LEU A 21 -13.91 11.22 7.86
C LEU A 21 -12.52 11.40 8.52
N PHE A 22 -11.81 10.31 8.84
CA PHE A 22 -10.41 10.37 9.30
C PHE A 22 -9.41 10.50 8.13
N TRP A 23 -9.87 10.26 6.89
CA TRP A 23 -9.09 10.36 5.63
C TRP A 23 -9.39 11.62 4.81
N GLY A 24 -9.98 12.66 5.43
CA GLY A 24 -10.12 13.96 4.78
C GLY A 24 -8.74 14.55 4.48
N LEU A 25 -8.20 14.29 3.29
CA LEU A 25 -7.38 15.22 2.49
C LEU A 25 -6.85 14.66 1.15
N ILE A 26 -7.48 13.67 0.53
CA ILE A 26 -7.42 13.60 -0.95
C ILE A 26 -8.77 13.09 -1.48
N GLU A 27 -9.66 14.02 -1.85
CA GLU A 27 -10.71 13.74 -2.82
C GLU A 27 -10.02 13.47 -4.17
N ILE A 28 -9.49 12.25 -4.34
CA ILE A 28 -9.08 11.77 -5.65
C ILE A 28 -10.37 11.48 -6.38
N ASP A 29 -10.68 12.31 -7.38
CA ASP A 29 -11.79 12.13 -8.31
C ASP A 29 -11.84 10.65 -8.78
N TYR A 30 -12.85 9.93 -8.28
CA TYR A 30 -12.99 8.47 -8.39
C TYR A 30 -13.33 8.01 -9.83
N TYR A 31 -13.39 8.95 -10.78
CA TYR A 31 -13.81 8.74 -12.17
C TYR A 31 -12.69 8.90 -13.20
N SER A 32 -11.44 8.61 -12.84
CA SER A 32 -10.35 8.64 -13.84
C SER A 32 -10.55 7.53 -14.88
N LYS A 33 -10.71 7.92 -16.16
CA LYS A 33 -11.03 7.02 -17.29
C LYS A 33 -9.91 6.06 -17.67
N LYS A 34 -8.75 6.08 -16.99
CA LYS A 34 -7.60 5.17 -17.24
C LYS A 34 -6.79 4.96 -15.96
N LEU A 35 -6.67 3.70 -15.52
CA LEU A 35 -5.83 3.27 -14.39
C LEU A 35 -4.39 3.80 -14.48
N ASP A 36 -3.86 3.92 -15.69
CA ASP A 36 -2.48 4.38 -15.95
C ASP A 36 -2.25 5.88 -15.62
N ASN A 37 -3.33 6.66 -15.45
CA ASN A 37 -3.26 8.06 -15.04
C ASN A 37 -3.65 8.25 -13.55
N HIS A 38 -3.74 7.17 -12.77
CA HIS A 38 -4.12 7.27 -11.36
C HIS A 38 -3.11 8.12 -10.57
N PRO A 39 -3.57 9.08 -9.72
CA PRO A 39 -2.68 9.95 -8.94
C PRO A 39 -1.67 9.20 -8.07
N LEU A 40 -1.96 7.96 -7.66
CA LEU A 40 -1.03 7.03 -7.01
C LEU A 40 0.36 7.01 -7.68
N PHE A 41 0.42 6.91 -9.00
CA PHE A 41 1.70 6.81 -9.70
C PHE A 41 2.48 8.13 -9.67
N GLN A 42 1.77 9.26 -9.73
CA GLN A 42 2.35 10.59 -9.62
C GLN A 42 2.84 10.86 -8.19
N GLU A 43 2.06 10.46 -7.18
CA GLU A 43 2.39 10.61 -5.76
C GLU A 43 3.63 9.78 -5.38
N ILE A 44 3.72 8.53 -5.83
CA ILE A 44 4.94 7.72 -5.61
C ILE A 44 6.16 8.39 -6.25
N ASN A 45 6.03 8.87 -7.49
CA ASN A 45 7.11 9.60 -8.15
C ASN A 45 7.50 10.86 -7.38
N ALA A 46 6.53 11.61 -6.87
CA ALA A 46 6.77 12.78 -6.04
C ALA A 46 7.52 12.40 -4.77
N TRP A 47 7.13 11.33 -4.05
CA TRP A 47 7.85 10.88 -2.86
C TRP A 47 9.26 10.42 -3.16
N ILE A 48 9.47 9.66 -4.23
CA ILE A 48 10.81 9.21 -4.66
C ILE A 48 11.72 10.41 -4.95
N THR A 49 11.22 11.40 -5.68
CA THR A 49 12.02 12.54 -6.16
C THR A 49 12.21 13.63 -5.12
N THR A 50 11.18 13.95 -4.34
CA THR A 50 11.19 15.08 -3.40
C THR A 50 11.44 14.61 -1.98
N ARG A 51 10.50 13.87 -1.38
CA ARG A 51 10.56 13.47 0.04
C ARG A 51 11.79 12.61 0.34
N ILE A 52 12.04 11.58 -0.47
CA ILE A 52 13.19 10.69 -0.27
C ILE A 52 14.44 11.26 -0.93
N GLY A 53 14.33 11.69 -2.19
CA GLY A 53 15.46 12.20 -2.96
C GLY A 53 16.11 13.47 -2.40
N LYS A 54 15.30 14.38 -1.82
CA LYS A 54 15.78 15.68 -1.32
C LYS A 54 15.70 15.82 0.20
N SER A 55 14.60 15.39 0.85
CA SER A 55 14.38 15.71 2.28
C SER A 55 15.08 14.75 3.24
N ILE A 56 15.32 13.49 2.86
CA ILE A 56 16.01 12.51 3.72
C ILE A 56 17.51 12.61 3.47
N SER A 57 18.26 13.16 4.42
CA SER A 57 19.72 13.38 4.32
C SER A 57 20.54 12.10 4.46
N ASP A 58 20.07 11.14 5.25
CA ASP A 58 20.78 9.88 5.49
C ASP A 58 20.79 9.00 4.22
N PRO A 59 21.97 8.68 3.65
CA PRO A 59 22.07 7.91 2.42
C PRO A 59 21.61 6.45 2.58
N ILE A 60 21.75 5.85 3.76
CA ILE A 60 21.30 4.49 4.06
C ILE A 60 19.78 4.46 4.10
N ILE A 61 19.14 5.38 4.83
CA ILE A 61 17.66 5.48 4.88
C ILE A 61 17.11 5.74 3.49
N ARG A 62 17.73 6.67 2.75
CA ARG A 62 17.32 6.99 1.39
C ARG A 62 17.38 5.75 0.50
N LYS A 63 18.50 5.00 0.54
CA LYS A 63 18.67 3.78 -0.24
C LYS A 63 17.64 2.71 0.14
N PHE A 64 17.43 2.50 1.43
CA PHE A 64 16.43 1.59 1.99
C PHE A 64 15.02 1.90 1.45
N LEU A 65 14.59 3.16 1.55
CA LEU A 65 13.27 3.60 1.10
C LEU A 65 13.13 3.54 -0.42
N LEU A 66 14.16 3.91 -1.18
CA LEU A 66 14.14 3.85 -2.65
C LEU A 66 13.94 2.42 -3.15
N ILE A 67 14.65 1.44 -2.57
CA ILE A 67 14.51 0.03 -2.95
C ILE A 67 13.05 -0.41 -2.80
N LYS A 68 12.41 -0.09 -1.67
CA LYS A 68 11.04 -0.50 -1.41
C LYS A 68 10.02 0.23 -2.26
N LEU A 69 10.07 1.57 -2.33
CA LEU A 69 9.10 2.33 -3.13
C LEU A 69 9.21 2.04 -4.63
N LYS A 70 10.43 1.89 -5.18
CA LYS A 70 10.60 1.50 -6.59
C LYS A 70 10.05 0.10 -6.86
N THR A 71 10.34 -0.86 -5.98
CA THR A 71 9.81 -2.23 -6.14
C THR A 71 8.29 -2.25 -6.09
N TRP A 72 7.66 -1.46 -5.20
CA TRP A 72 6.20 -1.29 -5.19
C TRP A 72 5.66 -0.60 -6.44
N GLN A 73 6.34 0.44 -6.92
CA GLN A 73 5.96 1.14 -8.15
C GLN A 73 5.97 0.19 -9.35
N ASP A 74 7.02 -0.60 -9.51
CA ASP A 74 7.16 -1.57 -10.59
C ASP A 74 6.00 -2.58 -10.58
N ILE A 75 5.64 -3.08 -9.41
CA ILE A 75 4.54 -4.05 -9.24
C ILE A 75 3.19 -3.40 -9.54
N LEU A 76 2.94 -2.17 -9.08
CA LEU A 76 1.71 -1.44 -9.40
C LEU A 76 1.55 -1.20 -10.90
N ILE A 77 2.64 -0.89 -11.61
CA ILE A 77 2.66 -0.77 -13.08
C ILE A 77 2.36 -2.12 -13.74
N GLN A 78 2.87 -3.23 -13.20
CA GLN A 78 2.56 -4.57 -13.72
C GLN A 78 1.08 -4.93 -13.53
N ILE A 79 0.49 -4.55 -12.39
CA ILE A 79 -0.93 -4.76 -12.10
C ILE A 79 -1.80 -4.01 -13.12
N THR A 80 -1.52 -2.74 -13.44
CA THR A 80 -2.33 -1.99 -14.42
C THR A 80 -2.20 -2.55 -15.83
N LYS A 81 -1.06 -3.14 -16.16
CA LYS A 81 -0.81 -3.79 -17.46
C LYS A 81 -1.43 -5.19 -17.59
N TYR A 82 -1.97 -5.77 -16.51
CA TYR A 82 -2.54 -7.11 -16.55
C TYR A 82 -3.91 -7.11 -17.26
N LYS A 83 -3.90 -7.43 -18.55
CA LYS A 83 -5.06 -7.33 -19.47
C LYS A 83 -6.31 -8.11 -19.07
N ASN A 84 -6.18 -9.13 -18.21
CA ASN A 84 -7.29 -9.98 -17.78
C ASN A 84 -7.74 -9.73 -16.34
N LEU A 85 -7.25 -8.67 -15.68
CA LEU A 85 -7.58 -8.41 -14.27
C LEU A 85 -9.09 -8.28 -14.03
N GLN A 86 -9.81 -7.61 -14.94
CA GLN A 86 -11.26 -7.42 -14.87
C GLN A 86 -12.08 -8.69 -15.12
N LYS A 87 -11.46 -9.77 -15.62
CA LYS A 87 -12.13 -11.06 -15.90
C LYS A 87 -12.01 -12.05 -14.74
N LEU A 88 -11.17 -11.75 -13.76
CA LEU A 88 -11.04 -12.57 -12.57
C LEU A 88 -12.33 -12.46 -11.73
N ASN A 89 -12.78 -13.58 -11.17
CA ASN A 89 -13.79 -13.54 -10.13
C ASN A 89 -13.20 -12.91 -8.85
N ASN A 90 -14.05 -12.61 -7.86
CA ASN A 90 -13.59 -11.95 -6.63
C ASN A 90 -12.48 -12.73 -5.89
N GLN A 91 -12.56 -14.06 -5.84
CA GLN A 91 -11.56 -14.89 -5.16
C GLN A 91 -10.22 -14.84 -5.89
N ASP A 92 -10.22 -15.08 -7.20
CA ASP A 92 -9.01 -15.02 -8.03
C ASP A 92 -8.39 -13.63 -8.03
N LEU A 93 -9.23 -12.58 -7.99
CA LEU A 93 -8.77 -11.19 -7.89
C LEU A 93 -8.08 -10.93 -6.54
N TYR A 94 -8.66 -11.40 -5.44
CA TYR A 94 -8.05 -11.27 -4.12
C TYR A 94 -6.73 -12.04 -4.04
N ASP A 95 -6.71 -13.29 -4.49
CA ASP A 95 -5.51 -14.13 -4.49
C ASP A 95 -4.41 -13.55 -5.37
N TYR A 96 -4.78 -12.94 -6.50
CA TYR A 96 -3.85 -12.19 -7.34
C TYR A 96 -3.19 -11.04 -6.56
N PHE A 97 -3.97 -10.16 -5.92
CA PHE A 97 -3.41 -9.05 -5.15
C PHE A 97 -2.58 -9.50 -3.95
N LYS A 98 -3.05 -10.51 -3.22
CA LYS A 98 -2.32 -11.11 -2.11
C LYS A 98 -0.95 -11.60 -2.56
N LYS A 99 -0.90 -12.37 -3.66
CA LYS A 99 0.34 -12.85 -4.26
C LYS A 99 1.26 -11.72 -4.70
N GLN A 100 0.72 -10.63 -5.27
CA GLN A 100 1.54 -9.47 -5.63
C GLN A 100 2.18 -8.81 -4.39
N ILE A 101 1.44 -8.68 -3.29
CA ILE A 101 1.95 -8.11 -2.04
C ILE A 101 3.04 -8.97 -1.41
N GLU A 102 2.83 -10.28 -1.38
CA GLU A 102 3.79 -11.26 -0.87
C GLU A 102 5.08 -11.26 -1.71
N ASN A 103 4.94 -11.35 -3.03
CA ASN A 103 6.07 -11.29 -3.96
C ASN A 103 6.85 -9.98 -3.83
N THR A 104 6.15 -8.85 -3.73
CA THR A 104 6.80 -7.53 -3.52
C THR A 104 7.62 -7.52 -2.24
N THR A 105 7.08 -8.11 -1.17
CA THR A 105 7.75 -8.22 0.13
C THR A 105 9.01 -9.05 0.07
N ILE A 106 8.96 -10.19 -0.64
CA ILE A 106 10.13 -11.02 -0.89
C ILE A 106 11.19 -10.24 -1.68
N LEU A 107 10.79 -9.55 -2.77
CA LEU A 107 11.69 -8.84 -3.67
C LEU A 107 12.47 -7.72 -2.98
N TYR A 108 11.80 -6.80 -2.27
CA TYR A 108 12.52 -5.70 -1.61
C TYR A 108 13.38 -6.20 -0.44
N THR A 109 12.94 -7.27 0.26
CA THR A 109 13.71 -7.84 1.38
C THR A 109 14.98 -8.51 0.90
N ALA A 110 14.93 -9.21 -0.24
CA ALA A 110 16.12 -9.77 -0.88
C ALA A 110 17.11 -8.66 -1.27
N LYS A 111 16.62 -7.62 -1.97
CA LYS A 111 17.44 -6.46 -2.35
C LYS A 111 18.08 -5.77 -1.15
N TRP A 112 17.37 -5.59 -0.03
CA TRP A 112 17.99 -5.00 1.17
C TRP A 112 19.09 -5.86 1.77
N LYS A 113 18.98 -7.20 1.69
CA LYS A 113 20.01 -8.12 2.20
C LYS A 113 21.27 -8.16 1.34
N GLU A 114 21.13 -7.87 0.05
CA GLU A 114 22.25 -7.75 -0.90
C GLU A 114 23.03 -6.43 -0.69
N GLU A 115 22.48 -5.48 0.06
CA GLU A 115 23.08 -4.17 0.29
C GLU A 115 23.93 -4.16 1.57
N GLU A 116 25.25 -4.17 1.41
CA GLU A 116 26.23 -4.21 2.51
C GLU A 116 26.07 -3.07 3.54
N ASN A 117 25.47 -1.95 3.12
CA ASN A 117 25.36 -0.73 3.93
C ASN A 117 24.00 -0.56 4.62
N ILE A 118 23.08 -1.51 4.53
CA ILE A 118 21.79 -1.43 5.24
C ILE A 118 21.86 -2.36 6.47
N PRO A 119 21.91 -1.81 7.71
CA PRO A 119 22.07 -2.62 8.90
C PRO A 119 20.89 -3.61 9.10
N LYS A 120 21.23 -4.87 9.37
CA LYS A 120 20.24 -5.95 9.53
C LYS A 120 19.26 -5.69 10.67
N ASP A 121 19.72 -5.15 11.78
CA ASP A 121 18.88 -4.78 12.93
C ASP A 121 17.81 -3.75 12.54
N LYS A 122 18.14 -2.82 11.64
CA LYS A 122 17.18 -1.83 11.11
C LYS A 122 16.16 -2.45 10.17
N ILE A 123 16.58 -3.39 9.31
CA ILE A 123 15.68 -4.17 8.45
C ILE A 123 14.70 -4.97 9.32
N ASP A 124 15.20 -5.67 10.33
CA ASP A 124 14.39 -6.52 11.20
C ASP A 124 13.41 -5.67 12.04
N SER A 125 13.87 -4.57 12.62
CA SER A 125 13.02 -3.60 13.33
C SER A 125 11.91 -3.06 12.44
N PHE A 126 12.25 -2.64 11.22
CA PHE A 126 11.28 -2.13 10.25
C PHE A 126 10.25 -3.21 9.88
N ASN A 127 10.69 -4.43 9.56
CA ASN A 127 9.81 -5.52 9.15
C ASN A 127 8.85 -5.94 10.26
N ASN A 128 9.31 -5.97 11.51
CA ASN A 128 8.46 -6.25 12.67
C ASN A 128 7.33 -5.24 12.82
N LEU A 129 7.62 -3.96 12.60
CA LEU A 129 6.65 -2.89 12.74
C LEU A 129 5.74 -2.76 11.50
N HIS A 130 6.27 -3.04 10.31
CA HIS A 130 5.57 -2.84 9.04
C HIS A 130 4.75 -4.05 8.57
N SER A 131 5.10 -5.28 8.96
CA SER A 131 4.35 -6.50 8.62
C SER A 131 2.89 -6.45 9.06
N LYS A 132 2.62 -5.89 10.25
CA LYS A 132 1.25 -5.67 10.75
C LYS A 132 0.42 -4.78 9.82
N ARG A 133 1.05 -3.79 9.15
CA ARG A 133 0.35 -2.91 8.20
C ARG A 133 0.06 -3.61 6.88
N ILE A 134 0.96 -4.46 6.41
CA ILE A 134 0.72 -5.31 5.23
C ILE A 134 -0.52 -6.18 5.44
N ASN A 135 -0.63 -6.83 6.60
CA ASN A 135 -1.81 -7.66 6.93
C ASN A 135 -3.11 -6.84 6.99
N ILE A 136 -3.07 -5.62 7.54
CA ILE A 136 -4.24 -4.72 7.54
C ILE A 136 -4.68 -4.41 6.12
N VAL A 137 -3.74 -4.15 5.21
CA VAL A 137 -4.07 -3.83 3.82
C VAL A 137 -4.57 -5.05 3.06
N LEU A 138 -4.04 -6.24 3.30
CA LEU A 138 -4.62 -7.47 2.76
C LEU A 138 -6.07 -7.65 3.20
N ASN A 139 -6.39 -7.39 4.47
CA ASN A 139 -7.77 -7.44 4.95
C ASN A 139 -8.65 -6.36 4.30
N GLN A 140 -8.13 -5.14 4.12
CA GLN A 140 -8.86 -4.07 3.44
C GLN A 140 -9.14 -4.41 1.97
N ILE A 141 -8.16 -4.95 1.24
CA ILE A 141 -8.33 -5.39 -0.14
C ILE A 141 -9.39 -6.49 -0.22
N ASN A 142 -9.38 -7.45 0.70
CA ASN A 142 -10.42 -8.47 0.80
C ASN A 142 -11.80 -7.82 0.95
N HIS A 143 -11.95 -6.93 1.93
CA HIS A 143 -13.22 -6.22 2.13
C HIS A 143 -13.65 -5.41 0.91
N ILE A 144 -12.74 -4.73 0.21
CA ILE A 144 -13.06 -3.95 -1.00
C ILE A 144 -13.58 -4.87 -2.11
N ILE A 145 -12.92 -6.00 -2.36
CA ILE A 145 -13.25 -6.90 -3.46
C ILE A 145 -14.62 -7.56 -3.27
N PHE A 146 -14.93 -7.99 -2.05
CA PHE A 146 -16.19 -8.66 -1.72
C PHE A 146 -17.31 -7.70 -1.30
N SER A 147 -17.06 -6.39 -1.28
CA SER A 147 -18.02 -5.37 -0.88
C SER A 147 -18.96 -4.98 -2.01
N GLU A 148 -20.24 -4.80 -1.66
CA GLU A 148 -21.27 -4.21 -2.52
C GLU A 148 -21.12 -2.68 -2.68
N TYR A 149 -20.37 -2.00 -1.79
CA TYR A 149 -20.13 -0.54 -1.88
C TYR A 149 -19.25 -0.15 -3.06
N TYR A 150 -18.48 -1.08 -3.62
CA TYR A 150 -17.66 -0.88 -4.80
C TYR A 150 -18.28 -1.66 -5.96
N PRO A 151 -19.37 -1.15 -6.57
CA PRO A 151 -20.26 -1.94 -7.42
C PRO A 151 -19.62 -2.36 -8.75
N ASN A 152 -18.52 -1.72 -9.16
CA ASN A 152 -17.85 -2.01 -10.42
C ASN A 152 -16.33 -2.17 -10.23
N PHE A 153 -15.70 -2.84 -11.21
CA PHE A 153 -14.26 -3.11 -11.21
C PHE A 153 -13.42 -1.86 -11.01
N ASN A 154 -13.71 -0.77 -11.71
CA ASN A 154 -12.93 0.47 -11.61
C ASN A 154 -12.96 1.05 -10.19
N SER A 155 -14.13 1.10 -9.55
CA SER A 155 -14.27 1.58 -8.17
C SER A 155 -13.50 0.72 -7.17
N LYS A 156 -13.48 -0.61 -7.35
CA LYS A 156 -12.67 -1.54 -6.55
C LYS A 156 -11.18 -1.26 -6.72
N MET A 157 -10.74 -1.12 -7.96
CA MET A 157 -9.33 -0.87 -8.27
C MET A 157 -8.81 0.44 -7.68
N VAL A 158 -9.58 1.52 -7.78
CA VAL A 158 -9.24 2.82 -7.16
C VAL A 158 -9.11 2.67 -5.64
N ALA A 159 -10.07 1.99 -5.00
CA ALA A 159 -10.01 1.77 -3.55
C ALA A 159 -8.80 0.90 -3.13
N ILE A 160 -8.48 -0.14 -3.90
CA ILE A 160 -7.30 -0.98 -3.67
C ILE A 160 -6.01 -0.17 -3.84
N PHE A 161 -5.92 0.69 -4.86
CA PHE A 161 -4.79 1.58 -5.09
C PHE A 161 -4.61 2.61 -3.96
N ASN A 162 -5.70 3.11 -3.38
CA ASN A 162 -5.63 3.94 -2.19
C ASN A 162 -5.15 3.17 -0.95
N ALA A 163 -5.52 1.89 -0.81
CA ALA A 163 -4.96 1.03 0.24
C ALA A 163 -3.44 0.83 0.07
N TYR A 164 -2.95 0.74 -1.16
CA TYR A 164 -1.51 0.73 -1.45
C TYR A 164 -0.82 2.05 -1.05
N LEU A 165 -1.39 3.20 -1.41
CA LEU A 165 -0.86 4.51 -1.00
C LEU A 165 -0.62 4.58 0.50
N PHE A 166 -1.57 4.05 1.29
CA PHE A 166 -1.46 4.03 2.73
C PHE A 166 -0.22 3.23 3.21
N VAL A 167 -0.01 2.01 2.71
CA VAL A 167 1.19 1.20 3.06
C VAL A 167 2.47 1.94 2.71
N LEU A 168 2.51 2.57 1.53
CA LEU A 168 3.68 3.27 1.04
C LEU A 168 3.97 4.53 1.88
N ASN A 169 2.96 5.27 2.30
CA ASN A 169 3.16 6.38 3.22
C ASN A 169 3.66 5.90 4.60
N MET A 170 3.07 4.83 5.13
CA MET A 170 3.52 4.22 6.39
C MET A 170 4.96 3.68 6.29
N THR A 171 5.41 3.28 5.11
CA THR A 171 6.80 2.86 4.87
C THR A 171 7.78 3.97 5.23
N ILE A 172 7.48 5.22 4.82
CA ILE A 172 8.37 6.36 5.09
C ILE A 172 8.41 6.63 6.60
N LEU A 173 7.25 6.72 7.25
CA LEU A 173 7.14 6.97 8.69
C LEU A 173 7.83 5.89 9.53
N HIS A 174 7.65 4.61 9.19
CA HIS A 174 8.27 3.51 9.91
C HIS A 174 9.79 3.47 9.72
N ALA A 175 10.29 3.84 8.54
CA ALA A 175 11.73 3.94 8.31
C ALA A 175 12.33 5.08 9.15
N GLU A 176 11.69 6.26 9.19
CA GLU A 176 12.13 7.37 10.05
C GLU A 176 12.21 6.97 11.52
N GLN A 177 11.24 6.17 12.01
CA GLN A 177 11.24 5.63 13.37
C GLN A 177 12.38 4.63 13.61
N CYS A 178 12.57 3.64 12.73
CA CYS A 178 13.53 2.56 12.94
C CYS A 178 14.99 3.04 12.80
N PHE A 179 15.24 3.95 11.86
CA PHE A 179 16.57 4.48 11.61
C PHE A 179 16.93 5.67 12.51
N SER A 180 16.00 6.11 13.38
CA SER A 180 16.20 7.13 14.42
C SER A 180 16.80 8.44 13.89
N TRP A 181 15.92 9.37 13.52
CA TRP A 181 16.22 10.80 13.52
C TRP A 181 16.61 11.24 14.93
N LYS A 182 17.90 11.27 15.25
CA LYS A 182 18.38 12.29 16.20
C LYS A 182 18.31 13.60 15.42
N LYS A 183 17.29 14.42 15.67
CA LYS A 183 17.39 15.85 15.38
C LYS A 183 18.60 16.35 16.17
N SER A 184 19.73 16.49 15.50
CA SER A 184 20.84 17.32 15.95
C SER A 184 20.36 18.77 16.01
#